data_AF-A0A5K1GK14-F1
#
_entry.id   AF-A0A5K1GK14-F1
#
_cell.length_a   1.000
_cell.length_b   1.000
_cell.length_c   1.000
_cell.angle_alpha   90.00
_cell.angle_beta   90.00
_cell.angle_gamma   90.00
#
_symmetry.space_group_name_H-M   'P 1'
#
loop_
_entity.id
_entity.type
_entity.pdbx_description
1 polymer ?
#
loop_
_entity_poly.entity_id
_entity_poly.type
_entity_poly.pdbx_seq_one_letter_code
_entity_poly.pdbx_strand_id
1 'polypeptide(L)' 'VINVYNQEYESGAAFWPDVHLRIIIGLIISQLLFMGLMSTKGTSQSTPLLIVLPVVTIWFHIYCKNRFEAAFVKFPLQ' A
#
# COMPACT_ATOMS: atom_id res chain seq x y z
N VAL A 1 -18.16 7.85 16.79
CA VAL A 1 -17.96 6.67 17.67
C VAL A 1 -18.49 6.93 19.07
N ILE A 2 -17.90 7.87 19.82
CA ILE A 2 -18.03 8.03 21.29
C ILE A 2 -19.46 8.03 21.86
N ASN A 3 -20.45 8.63 21.20
CA ASN A 3 -21.77 8.86 21.82
C ASN A 3 -22.92 7.97 21.30
N VAL A 4 -22.75 7.28 20.16
CA VAL A 4 -23.88 6.62 19.47
C VAL A 4 -23.49 5.27 18.83
N TYR A 5 -22.25 5.12 18.35
CA TYR A 5 -21.86 3.89 17.67
C TYR A 5 -21.36 2.87 18.68
N ASN A 6 -22.18 1.86 18.94
CA ASN A 6 -21.74 0.68 19.67
C ASN A 6 -21.11 -0.33 18.70
N GLN A 7 -19.95 -0.86 19.04
CA GLN A 7 -19.22 -1.78 18.19
C GLN A 7 -19.67 -3.22 18.47
N GLU A 8 -20.28 -3.89 17.48
CA GLU A 8 -20.78 -5.27 17.66
C GLU A 8 -19.65 -6.30 17.79
N TYR A 9 -18.52 -6.05 17.13
CA TYR A 9 -17.38 -6.96 17.10
C TYR A 9 -16.06 -6.20 17.22
N GLU A 10 -15.20 -6.60 18.16
CA GLU A 10 -13.85 -6.06 18.29
C GLU A 10 -12.86 -6.87 17.45
N SER A 11 -12.46 -6.33 16.30
CA SER A 11 -11.56 -7.01 15.35
C SER A 11 -10.07 -6.74 15.61
N GLY A 12 -9.71 -5.97 16.64
CA GLY A 12 -8.32 -5.69 17.00
C GLY A 12 -7.48 -5.04 15.87
N ALA A 13 -8.12 -4.29 14.97
CA ALA A 13 -7.50 -3.72 13.76
C ALA A 13 -6.88 -4.74 12.78
N ALA A 14 -7.34 -6.00 12.82
CA ALA A 14 -6.86 -7.06 11.92
C ALA A 14 -7.11 -6.80 10.42
N PHE A 15 -7.97 -5.83 10.07
CA PHE A 15 -8.23 -5.39 8.69
C PHE A 15 -7.12 -4.49 8.10
N TRP A 16 -6.16 -4.06 8.91
CA TRP A 16 -5.11 -3.13 8.49
C TRP A 16 -4.22 -3.64 7.34
N PRO A 17 -3.80 -4.93 7.31
CA PRO A 17 -3.03 -5.47 6.19
C PRO A 17 -3.80 -5.41 4.86
N ASP A 18 -5.10 -5.67 4.87
CA ASP A 18 -5.96 -5.59 3.67
C ASP A 18 -6.09 -4.16 3.15
N VAL A 19 -6.30 -3.20 4.06
CA VAL A 19 -6.34 -1.78 3.70
C VAL A 19 -5.00 -1.33 3.12
N HIS A 20 -3.89 -1.73 3.74
CA HIS A 20 -2.56 -1.38 3.27
C HIS A 20 -2.29 -1.94 1.85
N LEU A 21 -2.68 -3.19 1.57
CA LEU A 21 -2.56 -3.78 0.23
C LEU A 21 -3.33 -2.97 -0.82
N ARG A 22 -4.57 -2.58 -0.51
CA ARG A 22 -5.41 -1.77 -1.42
C ARG A 22 -4.78 -0.40 -1.71
N ILE A 23 -4.18 0.23 -0.72
CA ILE A 23 -3.46 1.52 -0.89
C ILE A 23 -2.25 1.34 -1.82
N ILE A 24 -1.46 0.29 -1.65
CA ILE A 24 -0.31 0.01 -2.51
C ILE A 24 -0.74 -0.25 -3.96
N ILE A 25 -1.83 -1.00 -4.18
CA ILE A 25 -2.39 -1.20 -5.53
C ILE A 25 -2.80 0.14 -6.14
N GLY A 26 -3.50 1.00 -5.38
CA GLY A 26 -3.87 2.34 -5.83
C GLY A 26 -2.65 3.20 -6.17
N LEU A 27 -1.58 3.09 -5.40
CA LEU A 27 -0.31 3.78 -5.65
C LEU A 27 0.33 3.30 -6.97
N ILE A 28 0.37 2.00 -7.23
CA ILE A 28 0.88 1.43 -8.49
C ILE A 28 0.04 1.92 -9.69
N ILE A 29 -1.29 1.91 -9.57
CA ILE A 29 -2.18 2.43 -10.63
C ILE A 29 -1.88 3.91 -10.90
N SER A 30 -1.70 4.72 -9.85
CA SER A 30 -1.37 6.15 -10.00
C SER A 30 -0.04 6.37 -10.73
N GLN A 31 0.98 5.55 -10.45
CA GLN A 31 2.30 5.62 -11.09
C GLN A 31 2.23 5.22 -12.57
N LEU A 32 1.46 4.19 -12.91
CA LEU A 32 1.22 3.78 -14.31
C LEU A 32 0.47 4.86 -15.10
N LEU A 33 -0.56 5.45 -14.51
CA LEU A 33 -1.36 6.48 -15.15
C LEU A 33 -0.54 7.77 -15.35
N PHE A 34 0.30 8.11 -14.37
CA PHE A 34 1.24 9.23 -14.48
C PHE A 34 2.29 9.00 -15.58
N MET A 35 2.82 7.78 -15.71
CA MET A 35 3.71 7.42 -16.81
C MET A 35 3.01 7.59 -18.18
N GLY A 36 1.76 7.14 -18.29
CA GLY A 36 0.94 7.33 -19.49
C GLY A 36 0.75 8.81 -19.84
N LEU A 37 0.48 9.66 -18.85
CA LEU A 37 0.31 11.10 -19.04
C LEU A 37 1.62 11.82 -19.42
N MET A 38 2.76 11.44 -18.83
CA MET A 38 4.06 12.03 -19.18
C MET A 38 4.55 11.61 -20.57
N SER A 39 4.22 10.38 -21.01
CA SER A 39 4.57 9.87 -22.34
C SER A 39 3.93 10.66 -23.48
N THR A 40 2.73 11.22 -23.29
CA THR A 40 2.05 12.02 -24.33
C THR A 40 2.65 13.42 -24.48
N LYS A 41 3.35 13.93 -23.46
CA LYS A 41 3.95 15.27 -23.47
C LYS A 41 5.39 15.30 -24.01
N GLY A 42 5.88 14.22 -24.63
CA GLY A 42 7.21 14.15 -25.26
C GLY A 42 8.40 14.23 -24.28
N THR A 43 8.15 14.17 -22.97
CA THR A 43 9.18 14.24 -21.93
C THR A 43 9.75 12.85 -21.66
N SER A 44 10.51 12.32 -22.62
CA SER A 44 11.11 10.96 -22.60
C SER A 44 12.31 10.84 -21.65
N GLN A 45 12.81 11.95 -21.11
CA GLN A 45 13.98 11.95 -20.20
C GLN A 45 13.66 11.41 -18.80
N SER A 46 12.39 11.44 -18.38
CA SER A 46 11.94 10.98 -17.05
C SER A 46 11.61 9.48 -16.97
N THR A 47 11.69 8.75 -18.08
CA THR A 47 11.32 7.33 -18.19
C THR A 47 12.08 6.39 -17.24
N PRO A 48 13.40 6.56 -16.98
CA PRO A 48 14.11 5.72 -16.01
C PRO A 48 13.62 5.94 -14.58
N LEU A 49 13.38 7.21 -14.20
CA LEU A 49 12.88 7.59 -12.89
C LEU A 49 11.48 7.00 -12.63
N LEU A 50 10.61 7.07 -13.63
CA LEU A 50 9.24 6.54 -13.57
C LEU A 50 9.17 5.03 -13.40
N ILE A 51 10.16 4.27 -13.88
CA ILE A 51 10.23 2.80 -13.72
C ILE A 51 10.81 2.42 -12.36
N VAL A 52 11.72 3.22 -11.80
CA VAL A 52 12.25 2.97 -10.44
C VAL A 52 11.17 3.11 -9.37
N LEU A 53 10.23 4.04 -9.54
CA LEU A 53 9.11 4.25 -8.59
C LEU A 53 8.28 2.98 -8.31
N PRO A 54 7.72 2.26 -9.29
CA PRO A 54 6.95 1.05 -9.06
C PRO A 54 7.79 -0.11 -8.52
N VAL A 55 9.08 -0.18 -8.84
CA VAL A 55 9.99 -1.21 -8.30
C VAL A 55 10.22 -0.99 -6.81
N VAL A 56 10.48 0.26 -6.40
CA VAL A 56 10.69 0.60 -4.98
C VAL A 56 9.41 0.43 -4.17
N THR A 57 8.23 0.76 -4.72
CA THR A 57 6.95 0.56 -4.00
C THR A 57 6.62 -0.92 -3.80
N ILE A 58 6.91 -1.79 -4.77
CA ILE A 58 6.76 -3.24 -4.61
C ILE A 58 7.73 -3.76 -3.54
N TRP A 59 8.99 -3.32 -3.58
CA TRP A 59 9.99 -3.74 -2.60
C TRP A 59 9.62 -3.30 -1.18
N PHE A 60 9.15 -2.06 -1.03
CA PHE A 60 8.63 -1.54 0.23
C PHE A 60 7.43 -2.35 0.75
N HIS A 61 6.50 -2.72 -0.12
CA HIS A 61 5.37 -3.57 0.26
C HIS A 61 5.82 -4.94 0.78
N ILE A 62 6.78 -5.59 0.10
CA ILE A 62 7.33 -6.88 0.54
C ILE A 62 8.05 -6.75 1.89
N TYR A 63 8.81 -5.67 2.08
CA TYR A 63 9.47 -5.40 3.36
C TYR A 63 8.44 -5.20 4.49
N CYS A 64 7.41 -4.38 4.25
CA CYS A 64 6.35 -4.15 5.22
C CYS A 64 5.56 -5.42 5.55
N LYS A 65 5.29 -6.25 4.55
CA LYS A 65 4.60 -7.53 4.72
C LYS A 65 5.41 -8.47 5.61
N ASN A 66 6.68 -8.70 5.28
CA ASN A 66 7.55 -9.59 6.05
C ASN A 66 7.77 -9.14 7.50
N ARG A 67 7.81 -7.82 7.76
CA ARG A 67 8.10 -7.29 9.08
C ARG A 67 6.86 -7.12 9.96
N PHE A 68 5.77 -6.61 9.42
CA PHE A 68 4.63 -6.12 10.22
C PHE A 68 3.40 -7.02 10.14
N GLU A 69 3.22 -7.82 9.08
CA GLU A 69 2.05 -8.71 8.97
C GLU A 69 1.97 -9.72 10.13
N ALA A 70 3.14 -10.18 10.61
CA ALA A 70 3.22 -11.08 11.75
C ALA A 70 2.57 -10.51 13.02
N ALA A 71 2.58 -9.19 13.22
CA ALA A 71 1.96 -8.55 14.38
C ALA A 71 0.42 -8.51 14.32
N PHE A 72 -0.16 -8.60 13.12
CA PHE A 72 -1.62 -8.59 12.92
C PHE A 72 -2.21 -10.00 12.84
N VAL A 73 -1.41 -11.00 12.46
CA VAL A 73 -1.88 -12.39 12.24
C VAL A 73 -1.46 -13.34 13.36
N LYS A 74 -0.29 -13.13 13.96
CA LYS A 74 0.23 -14.03 15.01
C LYS A 74 0.13 -13.36 16.37
N PHE A 75 -0.49 -14.07 17.31
CA PHE A 75 -0.49 -13.68 18.72
C PHE A 75 0.75 -14.27 19.40
N PRO A 76 1.77 -13.46 19.78
CA PRO A 76 2.90 -13.97 20.52
C PRO A 76 2.45 -14.42 21.92
N LEU A 77 3.00 -15.55 22.40
CA LEU A 77 2.66 -16.16 23.68
C LEU A 77 3.42 -15.54 24.88
N GLN A 78 4.12 -14.42 24.65
CA GLN A 78 4.99 -13.79 25.65
C GLN A 78 4.19 -12.97 26.66
#